data_AF-A0A9P6M2R7-F1
#
_entry.id   AF-A0A9P6M2R7-F1
#
_cell.length_a   1.000
_cell.length_b   1.000
_cell.length_c   1.000
_cell.angle_alpha   90.00
_cell.angle_beta   90.00
_cell.angle_gamma   90.00
#
_symmetry.space_group_name_H-M   'P 1'
#
loop_
_entity.id
_entity.type
_entity.pdbx_description
1 polymer ?
#
loop_
_entity_poly.entity_id
_entity_poly.type
_entity_poly.pdbx_seq_one_letter_code
_entity_poly.pdbx_strand_id
1 'polypeptide(L)' 'VTNKNNGKVVVARIVDKCPGNECAFGSLDLSPAAFKQLGELATGVLNIEWNYL' A
#
# COMPACT_ATOMS: atom_id res chain seq x y z
N VAL A 1 2.31 -6.81 1.85
CA VAL A 1 1.38 -6.11 0.95
C VAL A 1 1.60 -6.62 -0.46
N THR A 2 0.55 -7.12 -1.10
CA THR A 2 0.60 -7.74 -2.43
C THR A 2 -0.25 -6.94 -3.39
N ASN A 3 0.30 -6.54 -4.54
CA ASN A 3 -0.47 -5.93 -5.62
C ASN A 3 -1.16 -7.01 -6.44
N LYS A 4 -2.50 -7.00 -6.46
CA LYS A 4 -3.32 -8.04 -7.10
C LYS A 4 -3.24 -8.01 -8.63
N ASN A 5 -2.81 -6.90 -9.22
CA ASN A 5 -2.74 -6.75 -10.68
C ASN A 5 -1.46 -7.34 -11.28
N ASN A 6 -0.38 -7.46 -10.49
CA ASN A 6 0.93 -7.92 -11.00
C ASN A 6 1.67 -8.91 -10.09
N GLY A 7 1.12 -9.25 -8.92
CA GLY A 7 1.72 -10.20 -7.98
C GLY A 7 2.94 -9.69 -7.22
N LYS A 8 3.36 -8.42 -7.38
CA LYS A 8 4.49 -7.86 -6.64
C LYS A 8 4.15 -7.74 -5.16
N VAL A 9 5.15 -8.01 -4.30
CA VAL A 9 5.01 -8.02 -2.84
C VAL A 9 6.04 -7.11 -2.20
N VAL A 10 5.61 -6.36 -1.18
CA VAL A 10 6.50 -5.59 -0.29
C VAL A 10 6.12 -5.84 1.17
N VAL A 11 7.14 -5.96 2.03
CA VAL A 11 7.00 -5.91 3.49
C VAL A 11 7.33 -4.50 3.94
N ALA A 12 6.46 -3.90 4.76
CA ALA A 12 6.62 -2.56 5.29
C ALA A 12 6.37 -2.55 6.80
N ARG A 13 6.92 -1.55 7.48
CA ARG A 13 6.66 -1.29 8.90
C ARG A 13 5.57 -0.23 9.03
N ILE A 14 4.60 -0.46 9.92
CA ILE A 14 3.65 0.58 10.32
C ILE A 14 4.39 1.61 11.17
N VAL A 15 4.39 2.85 10.70
CA VAL A 15 5.10 3.97 11.35
C VAL A 15 4.20 5.16 11.63
N ASP A 16 3.00 5.19 11.04
CA ASP A 16 2.06 6.29 11.19
C ASP A 16 0.61 5.81 11.01
N LYS A 17 -0.35 6.63 11.45
CA LYS A 17 -1.78 6.43 11.28
C LYS A 17 -2.31 7.42 10.25
N CYS A 18 -2.82 6.91 9.13
CA CYS A 18 -3.68 7.70 8.25
C CYS A 18 -5.06 7.88 8.91
N PRO A 19 -5.55 9.12 9.11
CA PRO A 19 -6.87 9.37 9.69
C PRO A 19 -8.01 8.76 8.86
N GLY A 20 -9.09 8.36 9.52
CA GLY A 20 -10.24 7.71 8.84
C GLY A 20 -11.03 8.64 7.91
N ASN A 21 -10.87 9.96 8.06
CA ASN A 21 -11.39 10.96 7.13
C ASN A 21 -10.55 11.08 5.84
N GLU A 22 -9.40 10.41 5.77
CA GLU A 22 -8.47 10.42 4.63
C GLU A 22 -8.33 9.02 4.01
N CYS A 23 -8.24 7.98 4.83
CA CYS A 23 -8.12 6.59 4.37
C CYS A 23 -9.35 5.75 4.73
N ALA A 24 -9.94 5.11 3.71
CA ALA A 24 -10.98 4.11 3.91
C ALA A 24 -10.44 2.91 4.70
N PHE A 25 -11.33 2.25 5.47
CA PHE A 25 -10.97 1.06 6.24
C PHE A 25 -10.28 0.00 5.35
N GLY A 26 -9.13 -0.49 5.79
CA GLY A 26 -8.31 -1.47 5.06
C GLY A 26 -7.38 -0.88 3.99
N SER A 27 -7.45 0.42 3.70
CA SER A 27 -6.49 1.10 2.82
C SER A 27 -5.17 1.37 3.55
N LEU A 28 -4.07 1.38 2.81
CA LEU A 28 -2.74 1.74 3.31
C LEU A 28 -2.22 2.95 2.55
N ASP A 29 -1.80 3.99 3.27
CA ASP A 29 -1.03 5.09 2.68
C ASP A 29 0.45 4.73 2.71
N LEU A 30 0.97 4.30 1.56
CA LEU A 30 2.33 3.78 1.45
C LEU A 30 3.31 4.91 1.17
N SER A 31 4.47 4.86 1.82
CA SER A 31 5.58 5.73 1.42
C SER A 31 5.93 5.51 -0.06
N PRO A 32 6.44 6.54 -0.78
CA PRO A 32 6.81 6.38 -2.18
C PRO A 32 7.81 5.24 -2.44
N ALA A 33 8.69 4.95 -1.47
CA ALA A 33 9.65 3.85 -1.57
C ALA A 33 8.99 2.46 -1.51
N ALA A 34 7.95 2.28 -0.70
CA ALA A 34 7.17 1.05 -0.67
C ALA A 34 6.26 0.92 -1.89
N PHE A 35 5.61 2.02 -2.31
CA PHE A 35 4.72 2.04 -3.46
C PHE A 35 5.44 1.66 -4.77
N LYS A 36 6.64 2.21 -5.01
CA LYS A 36 7.46 1.91 -6.22
C LYS A 36 7.82 0.43 -6.36
N GLN A 37 7.85 -0.32 -5.26
CA GLN A 37 8.07 -1.77 -5.31
C GLN A 37 6.83 -2.52 -5.82
N LEU A 38 5.64 -1.93 -5.72
CA LEU A 38 4.37 -2.51 -6.13
C LEU A 38 3.90 -2.02 -7.52
N GLY A 39 4.22 -0.79 -7.91
CA GLY A 39 3.81 -0.20 -9.20
C GLY A 39 4.34 1.21 -9.44
N GLU A 40 4.01 1.78 -10.60
CA GLU A 40 4.42 3.13 -10.98
C GLU A 40 3.67 4.19 -10.16
N LEU A 41 4.37 5.19 -9.62
CA LEU A 41 3.76 6.26 -8.82
C LEU A 41 2.60 6.98 -9.55
N ALA A 42 2.71 7.12 -10.87
CA ALA A 42 1.68 7.75 -11.70
C ALA A 42 0.33 7.00 -11.69
N THR A 43 0.31 5.75 -11.25
CA THR A 43 -0.94 4.97 -11.08
C THR A 43 -1.82 5.51 -9.95
N GLY A 44 -1.21 6.14 -8.94
CA GLY A 44 -1.92 6.71 -7.79
C GLY A 44 -2.39 5.66 -6.79
N VAL A 45 -3.38 4.84 -7.15
CA VAL A 45 -4.00 3.84 -6.26
C VAL A 45 -3.83 2.44 -6.83
N LEU A 46 -3.35 1.50 -6.00
CA LEU A 46 -3.16 0.10 -6.38
C LEU A 46 -4.19 -0.80 -5.71
N ASN A 47 -4.67 -1.81 -6.45
CA ASN A 47 -5.49 -2.88 -5.88
C ASN A 47 -4.58 -3.84 -5.10
N ILE A 48 -4.70 -3.85 -3.77
CA ILE A 48 -3.80 -4.61 -2.89
C ILE A 48 -4.56 -5.56 -1.96
N GLU A 49 -3.84 -6.56 -1.48
CA GLU A 49 -4.19 -7.35 -0.29
C GLU A 49 -3.02 -7.37 0.69
N TRP A 50 -3.30 -7.46 1.99
CA TRP A 50 -2.27 -7.43 3.03
C TRP A 50 -2.71 -8.12 4.31
N ASN A 51 -1.71 -8.51 5.09
CA ASN A 51 -1.84 -9.09 6.42
C ASN A 51 -0.67 -8.64 7.29
N TYR A 52 -0.86 -8.69 8.61
CA TYR A 52 0.25 -8.61 9.56
C TYR A 52 1.14 -9.85 9.45
N LEU A 53 2.43 -9.68 9.70
CA LEU A 53 3.40 -10.76 9.82
C LEU A 53 3.44 -11.32 11.25
#